data_AF-A9X247-F1
#
_entry.id   AF-A9X247-F1
#
_cell.length_a   1.000
_cell.length_b   1.000
_cell.length_c   1.000
_cell.angle_alpha   90.00
_cell.angle_beta   90.00
_cell.angle_gamma   90.00
#
_symmetry.space_group_name_H-M   'P 1'
#
loop_
_entity.id
_entity.type
_entity.pdbx_description
1 polymer ?
#
loop_
_entity_poly.entity_id
_entity_poly.type
_entity_poly.pdbx_seq_one_letter_code
_entity_poly.pdbx_strand_id
1 'polypeptide(L)'
;CKHHAAYVAGANTALEKLEAARESGDHSAIFLHEKNLAFHLGGHVNHSIWWKNLSPNGGDKPVGELAAAIDDQFGSFDKFRAQFTAAANGLQGSGWAVLGFDTLGQKLLTFQLYDQQANVPLGIIPLLQVDMWEHAFYLQYQNVK
;
A
#
# COMPACT_ATOMS: atom_id res chain seq x y z
N CYS A 1 -3.70 14.98 -4.15
CA CYS A 1 -4.59 14.74 -2.98
C CYS A 1 -3.97 15.40 -1.74
N LYS A 2 -4.78 16.05 -0.86
CA LYS A 2 -4.29 16.69 0.38
C LYS A 2 -3.58 15.70 1.31
N HIS A 3 -4.08 14.47 1.40
CA HIS A 3 -3.47 13.40 2.21
C HIS A 3 -2.09 13.01 1.70
N HIS A 4 -1.92 12.81 0.38
CA HIS A 4 -0.62 12.48 -0.20
C HIS A 4 0.44 13.56 0.08
N ALA A 5 0.08 14.85 -0.01
CA ALA A 5 1.01 15.93 0.31
C ALA A 5 1.50 15.90 1.77
N ALA A 6 0.63 15.54 2.72
CA ALA A 6 1.00 15.40 4.13
C ALA A 6 1.97 14.23 4.36
N TYR A 7 1.81 13.12 3.65
CA TYR A 7 2.77 12.00 3.71
C TYR A 7 4.15 12.39 3.19
N VAL A 8 4.23 13.12 2.07
CA VAL A 8 5.51 13.62 1.54
C VAL A 8 6.21 14.54 2.54
N ALA A 9 5.49 15.53 3.08
CA ALA A 9 6.05 16.45 4.06
C ALA A 9 6.52 15.73 5.33
N GLY A 10 5.71 14.81 5.86
CA GLY A 10 6.05 14.05 7.06
C GLY A 10 7.25 13.11 6.87
N ALA A 11 7.42 12.52 5.68
CA ALA A 11 8.56 11.67 5.37
C ALA A 11 9.86 12.50 5.38
N ASN A 12 9.85 13.68 4.75
CA ASN A 12 11.00 14.59 4.75
C ASN A 12 11.35 15.03 6.18
N THR A 13 10.38 15.45 6.97
CA THR A 13 10.61 15.84 8.38
C THR A 13 11.15 14.68 9.20
N ALA A 14 10.69 13.43 8.99
CA ALA A 14 11.21 12.28 9.72
C ALA A 14 12.70 12.03 9.39
N LEU A 15 13.10 12.19 8.12
CA LEU A 15 14.50 12.07 7.70
C LEU A 15 15.39 13.15 8.33
N GLU A 16 14.94 14.42 8.33
CA GLU A 16 15.65 15.53 9.00
C GLU A 16 15.85 15.26 10.50
N LYS A 17 14.83 14.73 11.18
CA LYS A 17 14.94 14.39 12.61
C LYS A 17 15.90 13.24 12.88
N LEU A 18 15.89 12.21 12.02
CA LEU A 18 16.85 11.11 12.11
C LEU A 18 18.28 11.58 11.84
N GLU A 19 18.48 12.53 10.93
CA GLU A 19 19.78 13.15 10.67
C GLU A 19 20.30 13.91 11.89
N ALA A 20 19.50 14.82 12.44
CA ALA A 20 19.86 15.56 13.65
C ALA A 20 20.13 14.65 14.87
N ALA A 21 19.40 13.53 14.98
CA ALA A 21 19.65 12.52 16.01
C ALA A 21 21.00 11.83 15.84
N ARG A 22 21.41 11.52 14.60
CA ARG A 22 22.75 10.96 14.31
C ARG A 22 23.87 11.97 14.56
N GLU A 23 23.67 13.23 14.21
CA GLU A 23 24.66 14.29 14.42
C GLU A 23 24.90 14.60 15.89
N SER A 24 23.83 14.62 16.69
CA SER A 24 23.90 14.89 18.12
C SER A 24 24.23 13.67 18.98
N GLY A 25 24.03 12.45 18.46
CA GLY A 25 24.13 11.20 19.21
C GLY A 25 22.95 10.94 20.16
N ASP A 26 21.90 11.78 20.14
CA ASP A 26 20.69 11.58 20.94
C ASP A 26 19.65 10.76 20.19
N HIS A 27 19.44 9.52 20.65
CA HIS A 27 18.44 8.60 20.13
C HIS A 27 17.24 8.41 21.07
N SER A 28 17.03 9.30 22.04
CA SER A 28 15.91 9.20 23.00
C SER A 28 14.53 9.14 22.32
N ALA A 29 14.37 9.77 21.17
CA ALA A 29 13.15 9.79 20.37
C ALA A 29 13.13 8.78 19.20
N ILE A 30 14.07 7.82 19.14
CA ILE A 30 14.23 6.91 17.98
C ILE A 30 12.95 6.14 17.64
N PHE A 31 12.23 5.66 18.65
CA PHE A 31 10.97 4.95 18.43
C PHE A 31 9.93 5.79 17.68
N LEU A 32 9.82 7.07 18.03
CA LEU A 32 8.90 7.99 17.36
C LEU A 32 9.38 8.31 15.94
N HIS A 33 10.67 8.56 15.76
CA HIS A 33 11.23 8.92 14.46
C HIS A 33 11.10 7.78 13.44
N GLU A 34 11.40 6.55 13.83
CA GLU A 34 11.24 5.38 12.97
C GLU A 34 9.78 5.08 12.65
N LYS A 35 8.88 5.22 13.65
CA LYS A 35 7.43 5.09 13.41
C LYS A 35 6.91 6.14 12.42
N ASN A 36 7.33 7.40 12.58
CA ASN A 36 6.95 8.49 11.69
C ASN A 36 7.47 8.25 10.27
N LEU A 37 8.74 7.85 10.13
CA LEU A 37 9.32 7.52 8.83
C LEU A 37 8.53 6.40 8.17
N ALA A 38 8.31 5.27 8.85
CA ALA A 38 7.58 4.14 8.30
C ALA A 38 6.16 4.51 7.86
N PHE A 39 5.41 5.23 8.70
CA PHE A 39 4.04 5.64 8.38
C PHE A 39 3.97 6.63 7.20
N HIS A 40 4.80 7.68 7.23
CA HIS A 40 4.75 8.71 6.19
C HIS A 40 5.36 8.24 4.87
N LEU A 41 6.47 7.52 4.91
CA LEU A 41 7.07 6.94 3.71
C LEU A 41 6.16 5.86 3.11
N GLY A 42 5.57 4.99 3.93
CA GLY A 42 4.57 4.01 3.49
C GLY A 42 3.39 4.70 2.80
N GLY A 43 2.83 5.75 3.41
CA GLY A 43 1.74 6.53 2.83
C GLY A 43 2.12 7.18 1.50
N HIS A 44 3.34 7.73 1.41
CA HIS A 44 3.85 8.32 0.16
C HIS A 44 4.01 7.27 -0.95
N VAL A 45 4.61 6.11 -0.65
CA VAL A 45 4.80 5.03 -1.62
C VAL A 45 3.46 4.49 -2.10
N ASN A 46 2.56 4.13 -1.19
CA ASN A 46 1.26 3.56 -1.51
C ASN A 46 0.43 4.50 -2.41
N HIS A 47 0.39 5.79 -2.07
CA HIS A 47 -0.34 6.76 -2.88
C HIS A 47 0.33 7.02 -4.23
N SER A 48 1.66 7.01 -4.32
CA SER A 48 2.37 7.18 -5.59
C SER A 48 2.05 6.05 -6.58
N ILE A 49 1.95 4.82 -6.08
CA ILE A 49 1.54 3.65 -6.87
C ILE A 49 0.04 3.72 -7.21
N TRP A 50 -0.81 4.07 -6.23
CA TRP A 50 -2.25 4.21 -6.42
C TRP A 50 -2.61 5.09 -7.61
N TRP A 51 -2.01 6.29 -7.72
CA TRP A 51 -2.30 7.19 -8.83
C TRP A 51 -1.87 6.64 -10.19
N LYS A 52 -0.86 5.77 -10.23
CA LYS A 52 -0.40 5.12 -11.47
C LYS A 52 -1.23 3.88 -11.84
N ASN A 53 -1.88 3.25 -10.87
CA ASN A 53 -2.81 2.15 -11.11
C ASN A 53 -4.16 2.62 -11.68
N LEU A 54 -4.52 3.88 -11.46
CA LEU A 54 -5.76 4.46 -11.97
C LEU A 54 -5.58 5.06 -13.37
N SER A 55 -6.53 4.76 -14.26
CA SER A 55 -6.58 5.35 -15.60
C SER A 55 -8.04 5.51 -16.02
N PRO A 56 -8.44 6.64 -16.64
CA PRO A 56 -9.79 6.81 -17.19
C PRO A 56 -10.07 5.85 -18.36
N ASN A 57 -9.01 5.35 -18.99
CA ASN A 57 -9.07 4.36 -20.07
C ASN A 57 -8.66 2.96 -19.55
N GLY A 58 -8.57 2.78 -18.23
CA GLY A 58 -8.36 1.47 -17.62
C GLY A 58 -9.65 0.66 -17.56
N GLY A 59 -9.54 -0.57 -17.07
CA GLY A 59 -10.66 -1.51 -16.99
C GLY A 59 -10.30 -2.86 -17.58
N ASP A 60 -11.32 -3.65 -17.90
CA ASP A 60 -11.21 -4.99 -18.46
C ASP A 60 -10.37 -5.95 -17.59
N LYS A 61 -9.61 -6.84 -18.23
CA LYS A 61 -8.78 -7.87 -17.62
C LYS A 61 -7.31 -7.65 -18.05
N PRO A 62 -6.33 -8.06 -17.23
CA PRO A 62 -4.93 -8.05 -17.65
C PRO A 62 -4.74 -8.95 -18.88
N VAL A 63 -3.67 -8.69 -19.64
CA VAL A 63 -3.28 -9.48 -20.82
C VAL A 63 -1.82 -9.90 -20.72
N GLY A 64 -1.41 -10.86 -21.56
CA GLY A 64 -0.03 -11.31 -21.65
C GLY A 64 0.47 -12.00 -20.38
N GLU A 65 1.74 -11.76 -20.03
CA GLU A 65 2.43 -12.44 -18.92
C GLU A 65 1.74 -12.22 -17.57
N LEU A 66 1.17 -11.03 -17.33
CA LEU A 66 0.44 -10.75 -16.09
C LEU A 66 -0.84 -11.57 -15.97
N ALA A 67 -1.58 -11.75 -17.07
CA ALA A 67 -2.79 -12.57 -17.07
C ALA A 67 -2.45 -14.03 -16.78
N ALA A 68 -1.43 -14.56 -17.45
CA ALA A 68 -0.95 -15.93 -17.24
C ALA A 68 -0.47 -16.13 -15.80
N ALA A 69 0.27 -15.18 -15.21
CA ALA A 69 0.73 -15.26 -13.83
C ALA A 69 -0.44 -15.22 -12.83
N ILE A 70 -1.48 -14.42 -13.08
CA ILE A 70 -2.67 -14.39 -12.22
C ILE A 70 -3.41 -15.73 -12.31
N ASP A 71 -3.60 -16.27 -13.52
CA ASP A 71 -4.28 -17.55 -13.70
C ASP A 71 -3.50 -18.71 -13.06
N ASP A 72 -2.16 -18.69 -13.14
CA ASP A 72 -1.30 -19.69 -12.49
C ASP A 72 -1.36 -19.62 -10.95
N GLN A 73 -1.29 -18.42 -10.37
CA GLN A 73 -1.23 -18.26 -8.92
C GLN A 73 -2.59 -18.30 -8.21
N PHE A 74 -3.66 -17.88 -8.89
CA PHE A 74 -5.01 -17.78 -8.30
C PHE A 74 -6.04 -18.70 -8.98
N GLY A 75 -5.66 -19.41 -10.03
CA GLY A 75 -6.50 -20.33 -10.80
C GLY A 75 -7.39 -19.66 -11.85
N SER A 76 -7.77 -18.39 -11.65
CA SER A 76 -8.35 -17.52 -12.68
C SER A 76 -8.35 -16.06 -12.23
N PHE A 77 -8.44 -15.12 -13.18
CA PHE A 77 -8.71 -13.71 -12.86
C PHE A 77 -9.93 -13.50 -11.95
N ASP A 78 -11.02 -14.24 -12.17
CA ASP A 78 -12.23 -14.06 -11.36
C ASP A 78 -12.06 -14.56 -9.92
N LYS A 79 -11.25 -15.61 -9.70
CA LYS A 79 -10.86 -16.07 -8.36
C LYS A 79 -9.94 -15.07 -7.67
N PHE A 80 -8.95 -14.54 -8.40
CA PHE A 80 -8.10 -13.44 -7.92
C PHE A 80 -8.95 -12.26 -7.48
N ARG A 81 -9.86 -11.79 -8.34
CA ARG A 81 -10.74 -10.65 -8.06
C ARG A 81 -11.59 -10.90 -6.82
N ALA A 82 -12.18 -12.10 -6.68
CA ALA A 82 -12.97 -12.45 -5.51
C ALA A 82 -12.15 -12.39 -4.21
N GLN A 83 -10.94 -12.97 -4.20
CA GLN A 83 -10.05 -12.93 -3.04
C GLN A 83 -9.59 -11.49 -2.74
N PHE A 84 -9.23 -10.73 -3.77
CA PHE A 84 -8.75 -9.35 -3.62
C PHE A 84 -9.84 -8.42 -3.08
N THR A 85 -11.08 -8.54 -3.59
CA THR A 85 -12.25 -7.80 -3.06
C THR A 85 -12.55 -8.20 -1.62
N ALA A 86 -12.50 -9.50 -1.28
CA ALA A 86 -12.70 -9.95 0.09
C ALA A 86 -11.62 -9.39 1.04
N ALA A 87 -10.36 -9.33 0.60
CA ALA A 87 -9.27 -8.72 1.36
C ALA A 87 -9.50 -7.22 1.57
N ALA A 88 -9.95 -6.49 0.55
CA ALA A 88 -10.26 -5.06 0.66
C ALA A 88 -11.40 -4.79 1.66
N ASN A 89 -12.51 -5.51 1.52
CA ASN A 89 -13.72 -5.27 2.31
C ASN A 89 -13.60 -5.81 3.74
N GLY A 90 -12.74 -6.80 3.96
CA GLY A 90 -12.49 -7.40 5.27
C GLY A 90 -11.53 -6.62 6.18
N LEU A 91 -11.04 -5.45 5.75
CA LEU A 91 -10.12 -4.64 6.57
C LEU A 91 -10.81 -4.09 7.82
N GLN A 92 -10.23 -4.38 8.98
CA GLN A 92 -10.66 -3.85 10.27
C GLN A 92 -9.86 -2.59 10.61
N GLY A 93 -10.39 -1.44 10.19
CA GLY A 93 -9.73 -0.14 10.32
C GLY A 93 -9.18 0.37 9.00
N SER A 94 -8.15 1.21 9.08
CA SER A 94 -7.48 1.81 7.93
C SER A 94 -6.52 0.82 7.26
N GLY A 95 -6.47 0.82 5.94
CA GLY A 95 -5.56 -0.08 5.23
C GLY A 95 -5.75 -0.13 3.72
N TRP A 96 -5.12 -1.13 3.12
CA TRP A 96 -5.08 -1.37 1.69
C TRP A 96 -5.21 -2.85 1.35
N ALA A 97 -5.86 -3.15 0.23
CA ALA A 97 -5.65 -4.45 -0.42
C ALA A 97 -4.49 -4.31 -1.42
N VAL A 98 -3.56 -5.26 -1.38
CA VAL A 98 -2.36 -5.22 -2.22
C VAL A 98 -2.15 -6.55 -2.93
N LEU A 99 -1.91 -6.50 -4.24
CA LEU A 99 -1.29 -7.57 -5.02
C LEU A 99 0.20 -7.25 -5.08
N GLY A 100 1.02 -8.14 -4.55
CA GLY A 100 2.47 -8.00 -4.53
C GLY A 100 3.18 -9.21 -5.14
N PHE A 101 4.41 -8.98 -5.56
CA PHE A 101 5.33 -10.03 -5.98
C PHE A 101 6.32 -10.34 -4.86
N ASP A 102 6.29 -11.59 -4.42
CA ASP A 102 7.27 -12.16 -3.50
C ASP A 102 8.51 -12.60 -4.27
N THR A 103 9.62 -11.91 -4.03
CA THR A 103 10.90 -12.17 -4.67
C THR A 103 11.58 -13.44 -4.14
N LEU A 104 11.23 -13.92 -2.95
CA LEU A 104 11.80 -15.14 -2.40
C LEU A 104 11.12 -16.37 -2.98
N GLY A 105 9.79 -16.40 -2.94
CA GLY A 105 8.98 -17.49 -3.49
C GLY A 105 8.77 -17.41 -5.01
N GLN A 106 9.07 -16.26 -5.64
CA GLN A 106 8.75 -15.96 -7.03
C GLN A 106 7.24 -16.11 -7.31
N LYS A 107 6.41 -15.50 -6.44
CA LYS A 107 4.94 -15.68 -6.45
C LYS A 107 4.19 -14.36 -6.42
N LEU A 108 3.01 -14.36 -7.03
CA LEU A 108 2.01 -13.33 -6.80
C LEU A 108 1.20 -13.67 -5.55
N LEU A 109 1.05 -12.70 -4.65
CA LEU A 109 0.32 -12.83 -3.40
C LEU A 109 -0.61 -11.63 -3.21
N THR A 110 -1.76 -11.87 -2.57
CA THR A 110 -2.58 -10.78 -2.03
C THR A 110 -2.38 -10.66 -0.54
N PHE A 111 -2.34 -9.44 -0.01
CA PHE A 111 -2.31 -9.21 1.43
C PHE A 111 -3.10 -7.95 1.81
N GLN A 112 -3.51 -7.89 3.08
CA GLN A 112 -4.13 -6.73 3.69
C GLN A 112 -3.04 -5.90 4.37
N LEU A 113 -2.71 -4.73 3.83
CA LEU A 113 -1.80 -3.81 4.49
C LEU A 113 -2.58 -3.01 5.53
N TYR A 114 -2.13 -3.01 6.78
CA TYR A 114 -2.74 -2.22 7.85
C TYR A 114 -2.07 -0.84 7.93
N ASP A 115 -2.90 0.19 8.12
CA ASP A 115 -2.54 1.59 8.00
C ASP A 115 -1.80 1.90 6.68
N GLN A 116 -0.49 2.14 6.75
CA GLN A 116 0.37 2.43 5.61
C GLN A 116 1.62 1.54 5.54
N GLN A 117 1.91 0.75 6.58
CA GLN A 117 3.24 0.17 6.79
C GLN A 117 3.26 -1.18 7.53
N ALA A 118 2.09 -1.74 7.87
CA ALA A 118 2.01 -2.95 8.70
C ALA A 118 1.33 -4.12 7.96
N ASN A 119 1.61 -5.34 8.44
CA ASN A 119 1.11 -6.61 7.89
C ASN A 119 1.64 -6.94 6.47
N VAL A 120 2.93 -6.70 6.24
CA VAL A 120 3.65 -7.04 5.00
C VAL A 120 5.07 -7.54 5.30
N PRO A 121 5.55 -8.61 4.64
CA PRO A 121 6.95 -8.99 4.69
C PRO A 121 7.87 -7.95 4.02
N LEU A 122 9.11 -7.82 4.50
CA LEU A 122 10.12 -7.01 3.82
C LEU A 122 10.45 -7.60 2.44
N GLY A 123 10.62 -6.74 1.43
CA GLY A 123 11.05 -7.14 0.09
C GLY A 123 9.93 -7.54 -0.88
N ILE A 124 8.66 -7.42 -0.49
CA ILE A 124 7.52 -7.55 -1.41
C ILE A 124 7.47 -6.35 -2.34
N ILE A 125 7.33 -6.60 -3.64
CA ILE A 125 7.16 -5.55 -4.66
C ILE A 125 5.68 -5.33 -4.92
N PRO A 126 5.08 -4.17 -4.58
CA PRO A 126 3.67 -3.89 -4.85
C PRO A 126 3.41 -3.71 -6.34
N LEU A 127 2.35 -4.34 -6.85
CA LEU A 127 1.94 -4.27 -8.26
C LEU A 127 0.60 -3.53 -8.43
N LEU A 128 -0.40 -3.91 -7.65
CA LEU A 128 -1.72 -3.27 -7.61
C LEU A 128 -2.10 -3.01 -6.16
N GLN A 129 -2.62 -1.83 -5.88
CA GLN A 129 -3.07 -1.42 -4.54
C GLN A 129 -4.44 -0.77 -4.64
N VAL A 130 -5.30 -0.96 -3.63
CA VAL A 130 -6.57 -0.26 -3.46
C VAL A 130 -6.61 0.38 -2.08
N ASP A 131 -6.83 1.70 -2.05
CA ASP A 131 -6.96 2.48 -0.81
C ASP A 131 -8.32 2.23 -0.17
N MET A 132 -8.32 1.64 1.03
CA MET A 132 -9.52 1.36 1.82
C MET A 132 -9.62 2.24 3.07
N TRP A 133 -8.83 3.31 3.14
CA TRP A 133 -9.03 4.36 4.13
C TRP A 133 -10.35 5.09 3.86
N GLU A 134 -11.05 5.48 4.93
CA GLU A 134 -12.35 6.16 4.79
C GLU A 134 -12.27 7.44 3.94
N HIS A 135 -11.14 8.17 4.00
CA HIS A 135 -10.93 9.35 3.16
C HIS A 135 -11.01 9.07 1.66
N ALA A 136 -10.85 7.81 1.24
CA ALA A 136 -10.77 7.43 -0.18
C ALA A 136 -12.15 7.31 -0.82
N PHE A 137 -13.19 6.94 -0.04
CA PHE A 137 -14.51 6.65 -0.58
C PHE A 137 -15.67 7.34 0.17
N TYR A 138 -15.48 7.77 1.42
CA TYR A 138 -16.60 8.16 2.29
C TYR A 138 -17.44 9.33 1.75
N LEU A 139 -16.81 10.32 1.10
CA LEU A 139 -17.55 11.45 0.52
C LEU A 139 -18.54 11.05 -0.59
N GLN A 140 -18.27 9.94 -1.28
CA GLN A 140 -19.09 9.47 -2.40
C GLN A 140 -19.96 8.27 -2.01
N TYR A 141 -19.43 7.34 -1.21
CA TYR A 141 -20.05 6.05 -0.89
C TYR A 141 -20.46 5.90 0.58
N GLN A 142 -20.11 6.85 1.44
CA GLN A 142 -20.38 6.82 2.88
C GLN A 142 -19.91 5.50 3.51
N ASN A 143 -20.83 4.72 4.09
CA ASN A 143 -20.56 3.45 4.76
C ASN A 143 -20.61 2.24 3.81
N VAL A 144 -20.85 2.46 2.51
CA VAL A 144 -20.87 1.39 1.51
C VAL A 144 -19.45 1.22 0.96
N LYS A 145 -18.68 0.34 1.61
CA LYS A 145 -17.35 -0.07 1.14
C LYS A 145 -17.47 -1.08 0.00
#